data_AF-A0AAU9S0F8-F1
#
_entry.id   AF-A0AAU9S0F8-F1
#
_cell.length_a   1.000
_cell.length_b   1.000
_cell.length_c   1.000
_cell.angle_alpha   90.00
_cell.angle_beta   90.00
_cell.angle_gamma   90.00
#
_symmetry.space_group_name_H-M   'P 1'
#
loop_
_entity.id
_entity.type
_entity.pdbx_description
1 polymer ?
#
loop_
_entity_poly.entity_id
_entity_poly.type
_entity_poly.pdbx_seq_one_letter_code
_entity_poly.pdbx_strand_id
1 'polypeptide(L)'
;MENSVETTMNGDNSAPSRLVEERLDEIRRVMGKADDDPLRIVGVGAGAWGSVFTAMLQENYGRFRGKVSVRIWRRGGRAIDKGTAEHLFEVINSREELLRRLIRRCAYLKYVEARLGDRVLYADEILKDGFCLNMIETPLCPLKVVTNLQEAVWDADIVINGLPSTETFQVFSEISKYWKERVTAPVIISLAKGVEAEFHPHPRIVTPTQMIYRATGVPLENILYLGGPNIASEVYNKEYANARICGSEKWRKPLGKFLRQTHFIVWDNSDLVTHEVMGGLKNVYAIGAGMVDTLTKESATSKSVYFAHCTSEMIFITHLLAKEPEKLAGPLLADTYVTLLKGRNAWYGQKLAKGELSLEMGDSIKGKGMIQGVSAVKAFFELLNQSSLSLQHPEEGKPVTPAELCPILKMLYRILITREFSCEAVLEALRDETMNDPRELIEIAHSHLFFQPLLLGQKP
;
A
#
# COMPACT_ATOMS: atom_id res chain seq x y z
N MET A 1 38.02 48.17 -24.99
CA MET A 1 36.75 47.51 -25.30
C MET A 1 36.59 46.37 -24.32
N GLU A 2 35.40 46.31 -23.72
CA GLU A 2 34.81 45.21 -22.95
C GLU A 2 35.35 44.93 -21.53
N ASN A 3 34.65 45.57 -20.58
CA ASN A 3 34.45 45.07 -19.23
C ASN A 3 33.61 43.79 -19.28
N SER A 4 34.16 42.65 -18.85
CA SER A 4 33.40 41.45 -18.55
C SER A 4 32.83 41.55 -17.13
N VAL A 5 31.53 41.83 -17.06
CA VAL A 5 30.72 41.73 -15.84
C VAL A 5 30.53 40.24 -15.54
N GLU A 6 31.16 39.74 -14.47
CA GLU A 6 30.78 38.48 -13.84
C GLU A 6 29.43 38.67 -13.15
N THR A 7 28.38 38.31 -13.86
CA THR A 7 27.02 38.22 -13.30
C THR A 7 26.97 37.00 -12.38
N THR A 8 27.05 37.24 -11.07
CA THR A 8 26.71 36.26 -10.04
C THR A 8 25.26 35.81 -10.22
N MET A 9 25.04 34.62 -10.78
CA MET A 9 23.76 33.93 -10.67
C MET A 9 23.62 33.37 -9.24
N ASN A 10 23.23 34.23 -8.30
CA ASN A 10 22.55 33.78 -7.09
C ASN A 10 21.15 33.30 -7.49
N GLY A 11 21.05 32.03 -7.88
CA GLY A 11 19.77 31.35 -8.00
C GLY A 11 19.10 31.33 -6.63
N ASP A 12 17.95 31.99 -6.54
CA ASP A 12 17.18 32.17 -5.33
C ASP A 12 16.61 30.82 -4.82
N ASN A 13 17.39 30.10 -4.01
CA ASN A 13 17.00 28.86 -3.33
C ASN A 13 15.86 29.08 -2.29
N SER A 14 15.33 30.31 -2.14
CA SER A 14 14.28 30.65 -1.16
C SER A 14 12.86 30.26 -1.62
N ALA A 15 12.55 30.32 -2.92
CA ALA A 15 11.19 30.15 -3.43
C ALA A 15 10.63 28.71 -3.25
N PRO A 16 11.37 27.63 -3.57
CA PRO A 16 10.91 26.26 -3.28
C PRO A 16 10.78 26.02 -1.77
N SER A 17 11.65 26.65 -0.98
CA SER A 17 11.64 26.50 0.48
C SER A 17 10.41 27.13 1.11
N ARG A 18 10.04 28.33 0.65
CA ARG A 18 8.87 29.07 1.09
C ARG A 18 7.57 28.34 0.78
N LEU A 19 7.44 27.77 -0.41
CA LEU A 19 6.24 27.00 -0.79
C LEU A 19 6.02 25.77 0.09
N VAL A 20 7.09 25.07 0.48
CA VAL A 20 7.00 23.91 1.38
C VAL A 20 6.56 24.35 2.78
N GLU A 21 7.09 25.47 3.29
CA GLU A 21 6.69 26.02 4.58
C GLU A 21 5.22 26.48 4.58
N GLU A 22 4.77 27.16 3.51
CA GLU A 22 3.39 27.60 3.35
C GLU A 22 2.41 26.43 3.37
N ARG A 23 2.74 25.29 2.73
CA ARG A 23 1.92 24.07 2.79
C ARG A 23 1.86 23.46 4.21
N LEU A 24 2.97 23.52 4.96
CA LEU A 24 3.00 23.07 6.36
C LEU A 24 2.14 23.99 7.24
N ASP A 25 2.23 25.30 7.05
CA ASP A 25 1.43 26.27 7.80
C ASP A 25 -0.06 26.17 7.44
N GLU A 26 -0.41 25.88 6.18
CA GLU A 26 -1.80 25.61 5.76
C GLU A 26 -2.37 24.41 6.53
N ILE A 27 -1.68 23.25 6.54
CA ILE A 27 -2.21 22.06 7.23
C ILE A 27 -2.27 22.25 8.75
N ARG A 28 -1.29 22.95 9.35
CA ARG A 28 -1.31 23.31 10.78
C ARG A 28 -2.55 24.14 11.13
N ARG A 29 -2.88 25.13 10.29
CA ARG A 29 -4.05 25.98 10.48
C ARG A 29 -5.35 25.20 10.34
N VAL A 30 -5.45 24.32 9.33
CA VAL A 30 -6.62 23.43 9.15
C VAL A 30 -6.82 22.51 10.37
N MET A 31 -5.73 22.10 11.02
CA MET A 31 -5.76 21.29 12.25
C MET A 31 -5.89 22.12 13.54
N GLY A 32 -6.02 23.45 13.46
CA GLY A 32 -6.17 24.32 14.62
C GLY A 32 -4.93 24.41 15.51
N LYS A 33 -3.73 24.18 14.96
CA LYS A 33 -2.47 24.21 15.71
C LYS A 33 -2.06 25.65 16.02
N ALA A 34 -1.67 25.91 17.26
CA ALA A 34 -1.03 27.17 17.66
C ALA A 34 0.40 27.28 17.09
N ASP A 35 0.97 28.48 17.08
CA ASP A 35 2.30 28.74 16.49
C ASP A 35 3.42 27.95 17.18
N ASP A 36 3.32 27.75 18.49
CA ASP A 36 4.25 26.99 19.33
C ASP A 36 3.89 25.49 19.46
N ASP A 37 2.77 25.06 18.88
CA ASP A 37 2.35 23.66 18.86
C ASP A 37 2.72 23.00 17.52
N PRO A 38 3.75 22.13 17.48
CA PRO A 38 4.16 21.49 16.25
C PRO A 38 3.14 20.45 15.78
N LEU A 39 3.05 20.27 14.47
CA LEU A 39 2.34 19.16 13.84
C LEU A 39 3.09 17.85 14.11
N ARG A 40 2.45 16.88 14.77
CA ARG A 40 3.04 15.60 15.14
C ARG A 40 2.53 14.52 14.18
N ILE A 41 3.45 13.96 13.39
CA ILE A 41 3.16 12.92 12.40
C ILE A 41 3.82 11.62 12.86
N VAL A 42 3.04 10.53 12.90
CA VAL A 42 3.56 9.18 13.16
C VAL A 42 3.28 8.25 11.99
N GLY A 43 4.31 7.57 11.50
CA GLY A 43 4.14 6.37 10.68
C GLY A 43 3.97 5.13 11.54
N VAL A 44 2.91 4.35 11.34
CA VAL A 44 2.68 3.08 12.03
C VAL A 44 2.99 1.96 11.04
N GLY A 45 4.12 1.28 11.24
CA GLY A 45 4.59 0.19 10.38
C GLY A 45 5.83 0.59 9.57
N ALA A 46 6.94 -0.10 9.84
CA ALA A 46 8.21 0.07 9.13
C ALA A 46 8.40 -0.96 8.00
N GLY A 47 7.32 -1.31 7.31
CA GLY A 47 7.41 -1.97 5.99
C GLY A 47 8.03 -1.03 4.96
N ALA A 48 8.32 -1.53 3.75
CA ALA A 48 8.93 -0.73 2.68
C ALA A 48 8.15 0.58 2.43
N TRP A 49 6.86 0.48 2.16
CA TRP A 49 6.05 1.65 1.82
C TRP A 49 5.82 2.62 2.99
N GLY A 50 5.46 2.12 4.18
CA GLY A 50 5.32 2.95 5.37
C GLY A 50 6.61 3.70 5.76
N SER A 51 7.76 3.05 5.60
CA SER A 51 9.08 3.66 5.86
C SER A 51 9.39 4.75 4.85
N VAL A 52 9.25 4.47 3.55
CA VAL A 52 9.53 5.44 2.48
C VAL A 52 8.60 6.64 2.57
N PHE A 53 7.31 6.42 2.78
CA PHE A 53 6.35 7.52 2.89
C PHE A 53 6.66 8.41 4.10
N THR A 54 7.00 7.83 5.26
CA THR A 54 7.36 8.60 6.44
C THR A 54 8.71 9.32 6.27
N ALA A 55 9.68 8.67 5.62
CA ALA A 55 10.98 9.26 5.27
C ALA A 55 10.81 10.46 4.34
N MET A 56 9.93 10.35 3.33
CA MET A 56 9.60 11.41 2.39
C MET A 56 9.00 12.63 3.12
N LEU A 57 8.17 12.43 4.14
CA LEU A 57 7.66 13.52 4.99
C LEU A 57 8.77 14.15 5.84
N GLN A 58 9.64 13.33 6.44
CA GLN A 58 10.77 13.80 7.23
C GLN A 58 11.78 14.59 6.38
N GLU A 59 12.08 14.15 5.16
CA GLU A 59 12.98 14.85 4.24
C GLU A 59 12.43 16.22 3.86
N ASN A 60 11.13 16.29 3.54
CA ASN A 60 10.52 17.51 3.05
C ASN A 60 10.27 18.54 4.16
N TYR A 61 9.83 18.09 5.34
CA TYR A 61 9.36 18.97 6.41
C TYR A 61 10.26 19.00 7.65
N GLY A 62 11.10 17.99 7.87
CA GLY A 62 11.84 17.81 9.12
C GLY A 62 12.86 18.90 9.48
N ARG A 63 13.18 19.81 8.53
CA ARG A 63 13.98 21.02 8.82
C ARG A 63 13.24 22.06 9.67
N PHE A 64 11.91 22.08 9.63
CA PHE A 64 11.07 23.02 10.38
C PHE A 64 10.77 22.50 11.80
N ARG A 65 11.81 22.29 12.61
CA ARG A 65 11.72 21.57 13.90
C ARG A 65 10.73 22.16 14.91
N GLY A 66 10.45 23.47 14.86
CA GLY A 66 9.44 24.12 15.70
C GLY A 66 8.00 23.97 15.19
N LYS A 67 7.82 23.54 13.93
CA LYS A 67 6.52 23.45 13.27
C LYS A 67 6.05 22.01 13.05
N VAL A 68 6.97 21.04 12.98
CA VAL A 68 6.65 19.64 12.70
C VAL A 68 7.60 18.68 13.42
N SER A 69 7.06 17.54 13.83
CA SER A 69 7.82 16.39 14.30
C SER A 69 7.33 15.13 13.57
N VAL A 70 8.25 14.40 12.94
CA VAL A 70 7.95 13.13 12.27
C VAL A 70 8.65 11.99 12.99
N ARG A 71 7.91 10.94 13.29
CA ARG A 71 8.42 9.70 13.89
C ARG A 71 7.80 8.49 13.23
N ILE A 72 8.45 7.34 13.34
CA ILE A 72 7.92 6.08 12.85
C ILE A 72 7.95 5.03 13.96
N TRP A 73 6.81 4.39 14.17
CA TRP A 73 6.70 3.22 15.01
C TRP A 73 6.97 1.95 14.22
N ARG A 74 7.68 1.04 14.87
CA ARG A 74 7.86 -0.32 14.40
C ARG A 74 7.77 -1.31 15.56
N ARG A 75 7.28 -2.52 15.26
CA ARG A 75 7.16 -3.61 16.24
C ARG A 75 8.51 -4.02 16.81
N GLY A 76 8.54 -4.43 18.08
CA GLY A 76 9.72 -4.99 18.76
C GLY A 76 10.32 -6.21 18.04
N GLY A 77 11.64 -6.36 18.14
CA GLY A 77 12.45 -7.57 17.92
C GLY A 77 11.94 -8.66 16.96
N ARG A 78 12.37 -8.62 15.68
CA ARG A 78 12.45 -9.82 14.82
C ARG A 78 13.91 -10.22 14.69
N ALA A 79 14.27 -11.47 15.00
CA ALA A 79 15.63 -11.95 14.74
C ALA A 79 15.93 -11.84 13.25
N ILE A 80 17.12 -11.32 12.92
CA ILE A 80 17.64 -11.34 11.55
C ILE A 80 18.61 -12.51 11.41
N ASP A 81 18.56 -13.20 10.27
CA ASP A 81 19.56 -14.19 9.95
C ASP A 81 20.92 -13.54 9.64
N LYS A 82 21.97 -14.35 9.76
CA LYS A 82 23.36 -13.91 9.59
C LYS A 82 23.60 -13.26 8.22
N GLY A 83 23.10 -13.85 7.13
CA GLY A 83 23.29 -13.31 5.79
C GLY A 83 22.64 -11.94 5.60
N THR A 84 21.42 -11.76 6.13
CA THR A 84 20.76 -10.45 6.15
C THR A 84 21.56 -9.42 6.93
N ALA A 85 22.11 -9.80 8.09
CA ALA A 85 22.93 -8.91 8.92
C ALA A 85 24.26 -8.52 8.24
N GLU A 86 24.96 -9.48 7.63
CA GLU A 86 26.20 -9.26 6.87
C GLU A 86 25.96 -8.27 5.73
N HIS A 87 24.94 -8.50 4.92
CA HIS A 87 24.60 -7.61 3.81
C HIS A 87 24.22 -6.19 4.30
N LEU A 88 23.50 -6.07 5.41
CA LEU A 88 23.20 -4.76 6.01
C LEU A 88 24.48 -4.03 6.42
N PHE A 89 25.46 -4.72 7.00
CA PHE A 89 26.73 -4.10 7.37
C PHE A 89 27.54 -3.67 6.15
N GLU A 90 27.54 -4.44 5.07
CA GLU A 90 28.13 -4.02 3.79
C GLU A 90 27.49 -2.72 3.28
N VAL A 91 26.16 -2.65 3.28
CA VAL A 91 25.44 -1.44 2.86
C VAL A 91 25.78 -0.27 3.76
N ILE A 92 25.80 -0.46 5.08
CA ILE A 92 26.17 0.59 6.05
C ILE A 92 27.56 1.14 5.74
N ASN A 93 28.53 0.25 5.56
CA ASN A 93 29.93 0.59 5.36
C ASN A 93 30.19 1.25 4.00
N SER A 94 29.34 1.00 3.00
CA SER A 94 29.40 1.65 1.69
C SER A 94 28.90 3.10 1.68
N ARG A 95 28.29 3.60 2.76
CA ARG A 95 27.58 4.90 2.79
C ARG A 95 28.19 5.87 3.80
N GLU A 96 29.08 6.74 3.35
CA GLU A 96 29.82 7.68 4.21
C GLU A 96 28.92 8.59 5.07
N GLU A 97 27.86 9.17 4.50
CA GLU A 97 26.91 10.02 5.25
C GLU A 97 26.19 9.26 6.37
N LEU A 98 25.89 7.99 6.16
CA LEU A 98 25.28 7.12 7.17
C LEU A 98 26.27 6.85 8.30
N LEU A 99 27.53 6.54 7.98
CA LEU A 99 28.59 6.34 8.97
C LEU A 99 28.78 7.60 9.83
N ARG A 100 28.90 8.78 9.20
CA ARG A 100 29.03 10.07 9.92
C ARG A 100 27.89 10.27 10.92
N ARG A 101 26.65 9.93 10.55
CA ARG A 101 25.50 10.02 11.44
C ARG A 101 25.54 9.02 12.59
N LEU A 102 25.88 7.76 12.30
CA LEU A 102 26.00 6.70 13.32
C LEU A 102 27.10 7.03 14.34
N ILE A 103 28.21 7.60 13.89
CA ILE A 103 29.32 8.06 14.75
C ILE A 103 28.82 9.16 15.70
N ARG A 104 28.13 10.18 15.17
CA ARG A 104 27.56 11.28 16.00
C ARG A 104 26.60 10.81 17.09
N ARG A 105 25.97 9.66 16.91
CA ARG A 105 25.02 9.06 17.88
C ARG A 105 25.66 7.98 18.77
N CYS A 106 26.97 7.76 18.67
CA CYS A 106 27.68 6.65 19.33
C CYS A 106 27.07 5.27 18.99
N ALA A 107 26.45 5.14 17.82
CA ALA A 107 25.81 3.92 17.32
C ALA A 107 26.76 3.10 16.42
N TYR A 108 27.81 3.71 15.88
CA TYR A 108 28.76 3.09 14.95
C TYR A 108 29.39 1.81 15.50
N LEU A 109 29.93 1.85 16.72
CA LEU A 109 30.53 0.68 17.39
C LEU A 109 29.56 -0.49 17.59
N LYS A 110 28.26 -0.22 17.69
CA LYS A 110 27.24 -1.26 17.91
C LYS A 110 26.92 -2.07 16.65
N TYR A 111 27.13 -1.49 15.48
CA TYR A 111 26.71 -2.06 14.20
C TYR A 111 27.90 -2.36 13.29
N VAL A 112 28.84 -1.43 13.15
CA VAL A 112 29.88 -1.52 12.10
C VAL A 112 31.13 -2.25 12.59
N GLU A 113 31.55 -2.01 13.83
CA GLU A 113 32.75 -2.64 14.40
C GLU A 113 32.45 -3.84 15.30
N ALA A 114 31.16 -4.13 15.53
CA ALA A 114 30.76 -5.28 16.34
C ALA A 114 31.07 -6.59 15.59
N ARG A 115 31.86 -7.48 16.21
CA ARG A 115 32.03 -8.85 15.69
C ARG A 115 30.68 -9.55 15.73
N LEU A 116 30.17 -9.95 14.57
CA LEU A 116 28.88 -10.64 14.42
C LEU A 116 28.73 -11.88 15.32
N GLY A 117 29.83 -12.58 15.64
CA GLY A 117 29.96 -13.54 16.76
C GLY A 117 28.74 -14.43 17.06
N ASP A 118 28.51 -14.71 18.35
CA ASP A 118 27.35 -15.48 18.87
C ASP A 118 26.14 -14.58 19.19
N ARG A 119 26.14 -13.32 18.74
CA ARG A 119 25.09 -12.37 19.09
C ARG A 119 23.94 -12.48 18.11
N VAL A 120 22.74 -12.79 18.62
CA VAL A 120 21.50 -12.63 17.86
C VAL A 120 21.22 -11.13 17.72
N LEU A 121 21.25 -10.65 16.48
CA LEU A 121 20.80 -9.30 16.16
C LEU A 121 19.30 -9.30 15.95
N TYR A 122 18.66 -8.25 16.44
CA TYR A 122 17.27 -7.99 16.13
C TYR A 122 17.18 -6.91 15.06
N ALA A 123 16.29 -7.12 14.09
CA ALA A 123 15.87 -6.16 13.08
C ALA A 123 15.75 -4.76 13.69
N ASP A 124 15.11 -4.77 14.83
CA ASP A 124 14.70 -3.69 15.66
C ASP A 124 15.89 -2.84 16.18
N GLU A 125 17.02 -3.45 16.53
CA GLU A 125 18.26 -2.75 16.86
C GLU A 125 18.76 -1.98 15.63
N ILE A 126 18.93 -2.67 14.49
CA ILE A 126 19.41 -2.04 13.25
C ILE A 126 18.45 -0.94 12.78
N LEU A 127 17.14 -1.19 12.78
CA LEU A 127 16.09 -0.28 12.34
C LEU A 127 16.02 1.03 13.15
N LYS A 128 16.54 1.10 14.40
CA LYS A 128 16.49 2.33 15.24
C LYS A 128 17.11 3.56 14.59
N ASP A 129 18.05 3.34 13.68
CA ASP A 129 18.71 4.41 12.96
C ASP A 129 18.12 4.66 11.56
N GLY A 130 16.89 4.22 11.27
CA GLY A 130 16.18 4.52 10.02
C GLY A 130 16.44 3.52 8.90
N PHE A 131 16.85 2.29 9.24
CA PHE A 131 16.97 1.20 8.29
C PHE A 131 15.57 0.70 7.89
N CYS A 132 15.41 0.10 6.71
CA CYS A 132 14.23 -0.70 6.37
C CYS A 132 14.70 -2.05 5.83
N LEU A 133 14.42 -3.13 6.55
CA LEU A 133 14.88 -4.49 6.18
C LEU A 133 14.36 -4.99 4.83
N ASN A 134 13.28 -4.40 4.32
CA ASN A 134 12.72 -4.78 3.03
C ASN A 134 13.35 -4.01 1.85
N MET A 135 14.25 -3.07 2.14
CA MET A 135 14.90 -2.20 1.17
C MET A 135 16.39 -2.03 1.52
N ILE A 136 17.07 -3.16 1.74
CA ILE A 136 18.46 -3.18 2.21
C ILE A 136 19.39 -2.48 1.22
N GLU A 137 19.12 -2.58 -0.08
CA GLU A 137 19.95 -1.97 -1.13
C GLU A 137 19.78 -0.44 -1.24
N THR A 138 18.80 0.13 -0.54
CA THR A 138 18.43 1.54 -0.66
C THR A 138 19.15 2.39 0.41
N PRO A 139 19.66 3.60 0.09
CA PRO A 139 20.16 4.52 1.10
C PRO A 139 19.10 4.77 2.19
N LEU A 140 19.49 5.28 3.36
CA LEU A 140 18.58 5.35 4.50
C LEU A 140 18.36 6.77 4.98
N CYS A 141 17.10 7.09 5.28
CA CYS A 141 16.70 8.40 5.79
C CYS A 141 16.76 8.45 7.33
N PRO A 142 17.34 9.51 7.93
CA PRO A 142 17.34 9.69 9.38
C PRO A 142 15.94 9.99 9.91
N LEU A 143 15.23 8.96 10.36
CA LEU A 143 13.94 9.04 11.02
C LEU A 143 14.08 8.85 12.54
N LYS A 144 13.21 9.51 13.32
CA LYS A 144 13.02 9.16 14.74
C LYS A 144 12.22 7.86 14.80
N VAL A 145 12.87 6.77 15.17
CA VAL A 145 12.23 5.46 15.32
C VAL A 145 11.84 5.23 16.79
N VAL A 146 10.58 4.88 17.01
CA VAL A 146 10.02 4.57 18.32
C VAL A 146 9.54 3.13 18.36
N THR A 147 9.62 2.50 19.53
CA THR A 147 9.30 1.07 19.70
C THR A 147 8.11 0.85 20.65
N ASN A 148 7.91 1.78 21.58
CA ASN A 148 6.71 1.86 22.38
C ASN A 148 5.57 2.44 21.53
N LEU A 149 4.49 1.68 21.35
CA LEU A 149 3.36 2.09 20.51
C LEU A 149 2.59 3.27 21.11
N GLN A 150 2.40 3.28 22.43
CA GLN A 150 1.73 4.38 23.14
C GLN A 150 2.48 5.70 22.95
N GLU A 151 3.80 5.73 23.21
CA GLU A 151 4.65 6.91 22.97
C GLU A 151 4.54 7.40 21.51
N ALA A 152 4.41 6.45 20.57
CA ALA A 152 4.35 6.78 19.16
C ALA A 152 3.03 7.46 18.75
N VAL A 153 1.90 7.15 19.37
CA VAL A 153 0.57 7.52 18.86
C VAL A 153 -0.24 8.43 19.78
N TRP A 154 0.14 8.57 21.05
CA TRP A 154 -0.70 9.27 22.05
C TRP A 154 -0.95 10.74 21.69
N ASP A 155 0.05 11.47 21.23
CA ASP A 155 -0.02 12.91 20.86
C ASP A 155 0.00 13.14 19.33
N ALA A 156 -0.12 12.10 18.50
CA ALA A 156 -0.03 12.27 17.04
C ALA A 156 -1.24 13.02 16.48
N ASP A 157 -1.02 14.06 15.67
CA ASP A 157 -2.08 14.76 14.92
C ASP A 157 -2.43 14.00 13.63
N ILE A 158 -1.40 13.49 12.94
CA ILE A 158 -1.52 12.66 11.73
C ILE A 158 -0.92 11.29 11.99
N VAL A 159 -1.67 10.24 11.67
CA VAL A 159 -1.25 8.85 11.77
C VAL A 159 -1.23 8.24 10.37
N ILE A 160 -0.06 7.82 9.90
CA ILE A 160 0.08 7.10 8.63
C ILE A 160 -0.01 5.59 8.92
N ASN A 161 -1.04 4.92 8.44
CA ASN A 161 -1.09 3.46 8.48
C ASN A 161 -0.24 2.88 7.35
N GLY A 162 0.98 2.47 7.67
CA GLY A 162 1.92 1.77 6.78
C GLY A 162 1.93 0.25 6.95
N LEU A 163 0.94 -0.31 7.65
CA LEU A 163 0.81 -1.76 7.88
C LEU A 163 0.22 -2.48 6.65
N PRO A 164 0.46 -3.78 6.51
CA PRO A 164 -0.41 -4.63 5.68
C PRO A 164 -1.86 -4.57 6.15
N SER A 165 -2.82 -4.76 5.24
CA SER A 165 -4.26 -4.80 5.58
C SER A 165 -4.56 -5.82 6.67
N THR A 166 -3.94 -7.01 6.59
CA THR A 166 -4.09 -8.13 7.54
C THR A 166 -3.66 -7.84 8.97
N GLU A 167 -2.88 -6.77 9.20
CA GLU A 167 -2.43 -6.36 10.54
C GLU A 167 -3.12 -5.08 11.02
N THR A 168 -3.86 -4.40 10.13
CA THR A 168 -4.42 -3.08 10.40
C THR A 168 -5.39 -3.13 11.58
N PHE A 169 -6.38 -4.03 11.55
CA PHE A 169 -7.39 -4.11 12.61
C PHE A 169 -6.76 -4.37 14.00
N GLN A 170 -5.86 -5.35 14.11
CA GLN A 170 -5.23 -5.72 15.38
C GLN A 170 -4.43 -4.57 15.98
N VAL A 171 -3.56 -3.94 15.19
CA VAL A 171 -2.69 -2.86 15.69
C VAL A 171 -3.52 -1.62 16.03
N PHE A 172 -4.49 -1.24 15.19
CA PHE A 172 -5.34 -0.10 15.48
C PHE A 172 -6.28 -0.35 16.68
N SER A 173 -6.66 -1.60 16.95
CA SER A 173 -7.40 -1.97 18.17
C SER A 173 -6.56 -1.75 19.42
N GLU A 174 -5.25 -2.00 19.36
CA GLU A 174 -4.33 -1.66 20.45
C GLU A 174 -4.19 -0.14 20.60
N ILE A 175 -3.98 0.57 19.50
CA ILE A 175 -3.87 2.04 19.46
C ILE A 175 -5.10 2.71 20.09
N SER A 176 -6.30 2.17 19.81
CA SER A 176 -7.57 2.71 20.32
C SER A 176 -7.57 2.90 21.84
N LYS A 177 -6.86 2.02 22.58
CA LYS A 177 -6.78 2.07 24.05
C LYS A 177 -6.10 3.35 24.52
N TYR A 178 -5.12 3.85 23.78
CA TYR A 178 -4.37 5.07 24.10
C TYR A 178 -5.08 6.34 23.64
N TRP A 179 -6.08 6.23 22.75
CA TRP A 179 -6.84 7.38 22.24
C TRP A 179 -8.11 7.70 23.03
N LYS A 180 -8.54 6.81 23.94
CA LYS A 180 -9.71 7.04 24.80
C LYS A 180 -9.63 8.32 25.63
N GLU A 181 -8.42 8.73 26.01
CA GLU A 181 -8.17 9.91 26.85
C GLU A 181 -7.92 11.18 26.02
N ARG A 182 -7.92 11.09 24.68
CA ARG A 182 -7.66 12.25 23.83
C ARG A 182 -8.89 13.11 23.68
N VAL A 183 -8.68 14.43 23.75
CA VAL A 183 -9.70 15.42 23.43
C VAL A 183 -10.02 15.45 21.93
N THR A 184 -8.98 15.28 21.09
CA THR A 184 -9.10 15.34 19.63
C THR A 184 -8.68 14.02 18.99
N ALA A 185 -9.54 13.53 18.08
CA ALA A 185 -9.23 12.37 17.25
C ALA A 185 -8.16 12.74 16.20
N PRO A 186 -7.18 11.86 15.94
CA PRO A 186 -6.19 12.11 14.89
C PRO A 186 -6.81 12.01 13.50
N VAL A 187 -6.10 12.56 12.51
CA VAL A 187 -6.35 12.28 11.09
C VAL A 187 -5.50 11.10 10.66
N ILE A 188 -6.10 10.12 10.00
CA ILE A 188 -5.43 8.87 9.62
C ILE A 188 -5.31 8.81 8.10
N ILE A 189 -4.12 8.54 7.58
CA ILE A 189 -3.88 8.28 6.16
C ILE A 189 -3.46 6.83 6.00
N SER A 190 -4.32 6.01 5.41
CA SER A 190 -4.06 4.60 5.19
C SER A 190 -3.36 4.34 3.88
N LEU A 191 -2.19 3.71 3.97
CA LEU A 191 -1.42 3.20 2.83
C LEU A 191 -1.67 1.70 2.60
N ALA A 192 -2.41 1.06 3.49
CA ALA A 192 -2.69 -0.37 3.45
C ALA A 192 -3.52 -0.70 2.21
N LYS A 193 -3.07 -1.69 1.43
CA LYS A 193 -3.78 -2.22 0.26
C LYS A 193 -4.20 -3.66 0.56
N GLY A 194 -5.41 -4.05 0.19
CA GLY A 194 -6.01 -5.35 0.52
C GLY A 194 -7.37 -5.20 1.18
N VAL A 195 -8.09 -6.31 1.32
CA VAL A 195 -9.46 -6.36 1.86
C VAL A 195 -9.65 -7.62 2.70
N GLU A 196 -10.68 -7.61 3.56
CA GLU A 196 -11.16 -8.80 4.26
C GLU A 196 -12.61 -9.08 3.86
N ALA A 197 -13.03 -10.35 3.87
CA ALA A 197 -14.42 -10.73 3.69
C ALA A 197 -15.04 -11.11 5.05
N GLU A 198 -16.27 -10.65 5.27
CA GLU A 198 -17.08 -11.03 6.42
C GLU A 198 -18.46 -11.47 5.95
N PHE A 199 -18.96 -12.59 6.48
CA PHE A 199 -20.23 -13.17 6.03
C PHE A 199 -21.39 -12.98 7.01
N HIS A 200 -21.10 -12.50 8.23
CA HIS A 200 -22.09 -12.29 9.27
C HIS A 200 -22.15 -10.81 9.72
N PRO A 201 -23.36 -10.24 9.91
CA PRO A 201 -24.67 -10.84 9.65
C PRO A 201 -25.01 -10.96 8.14
N HIS A 202 -24.29 -10.26 7.27
CA HIS A 202 -24.44 -10.33 5.81
C HIS A 202 -23.07 -10.34 5.15
N PRO A 203 -22.93 -10.96 3.95
CA PRO A 203 -21.71 -10.89 3.14
C PRO A 203 -21.29 -9.46 2.82
N ARG A 204 -20.03 -9.14 3.08
CA ARG A 204 -19.42 -7.86 2.76
C ARG A 204 -17.90 -7.96 2.65
N ILE A 205 -17.32 -7.00 1.96
CA ILE A 205 -15.91 -6.67 2.03
C ILE A 205 -15.69 -5.57 3.07
N VAL A 206 -14.63 -5.71 3.84
CA VAL A 206 -14.13 -4.70 4.77
C VAL A 206 -12.87 -4.09 4.17
N THR A 207 -12.90 -2.79 3.91
CA THR A 207 -11.75 -2.04 3.40
C THR A 207 -10.83 -1.55 4.52
N PRO A 208 -9.56 -1.21 4.24
CA PRO A 208 -8.62 -0.72 5.25
C PRO A 208 -9.11 0.46 6.06
N THR A 209 -9.80 1.44 5.45
CA THR A 209 -10.41 2.55 6.19
C THR A 209 -11.51 2.08 7.14
N GLN A 210 -12.32 1.10 6.74
CA GLN A 210 -13.35 0.49 7.59
C GLN A 210 -12.74 -0.33 8.73
N MET A 211 -11.63 -1.04 8.49
CA MET A 211 -10.89 -1.75 9.54
C MET A 211 -10.42 -0.78 10.62
N ILE A 212 -9.84 0.36 10.23
CA ILE A 212 -9.40 1.42 11.15
C ILE A 212 -10.59 1.99 11.93
N TYR A 213 -11.68 2.32 11.24
CA TYR A 213 -12.90 2.85 11.87
C TYR A 213 -13.44 1.89 12.94
N ARG A 214 -13.60 0.61 12.59
CA ARG A 214 -14.12 -0.42 13.51
C ARG A 214 -13.19 -0.66 14.70
N ALA A 215 -11.89 -0.62 14.47
CA ALA A 215 -10.88 -0.84 15.50
C ALA A 215 -10.78 0.32 16.50
N THR A 216 -11.06 1.55 16.06
CA THR A 216 -10.71 2.77 16.84
C THR A 216 -11.89 3.64 17.23
N GLY A 217 -13.00 3.57 16.50
CA GLY A 217 -14.10 4.53 16.59
C GLY A 217 -13.75 5.93 16.06
N VAL A 218 -12.55 6.15 15.49
CA VAL A 218 -12.20 7.44 14.86
C VAL A 218 -13.16 7.69 13.70
N PRO A 219 -13.82 8.86 13.63
CA PRO A 219 -14.81 9.13 12.58
C PRO A 219 -14.26 8.86 11.17
N LEU A 220 -15.06 8.23 10.31
CA LEU A 220 -14.66 7.95 8.91
C LEU A 220 -14.26 9.22 8.17
N GLU A 221 -14.82 10.38 8.53
CA GLU A 221 -14.40 11.66 7.94
C GLU A 221 -12.92 11.97 8.18
N ASN A 222 -12.30 11.45 9.25
CA ASN A 222 -10.89 11.64 9.59
C ASN A 222 -9.98 10.52 9.05
N ILE A 223 -10.53 9.53 8.35
CA ILE A 223 -9.77 8.40 7.81
C ILE A 223 -9.72 8.53 6.29
N LEU A 224 -8.51 8.63 5.76
CA LEU A 224 -8.23 8.74 4.33
C LEU A 224 -7.50 7.50 3.83
N TYR A 225 -7.59 7.25 2.53
CA TYR A 225 -6.77 6.28 1.83
C TYR A 225 -5.80 7.00 0.90
N LEU A 226 -4.59 6.47 0.74
CA LEU A 226 -3.64 6.92 -0.27
C LEU A 226 -3.10 5.73 -1.06
N GLY A 227 -3.34 5.75 -2.38
CA GLY A 227 -2.93 4.69 -3.30
C GLY A 227 -2.59 5.24 -4.69
N GLY A 228 -1.91 4.43 -5.51
CA GLY A 228 -1.44 4.83 -6.83
C GLY A 228 -0.20 4.05 -7.26
N PRO A 229 0.28 4.25 -8.50
CA PRO A 229 1.50 3.63 -9.02
C PRO A 229 2.74 4.20 -8.31
N ASN A 230 3.10 3.59 -7.18
CA ASN A 230 4.11 4.12 -6.26
C ASN A 230 4.97 3.03 -5.61
N ILE A 231 5.84 2.40 -6.40
CA ILE A 231 6.79 1.41 -5.87
C ILE A 231 7.73 2.09 -4.88
N ALA A 232 7.77 1.57 -3.64
CA ALA A 232 8.49 2.20 -2.53
C ALA A 232 9.97 2.50 -2.83
N SER A 233 10.69 1.57 -3.45
CA SER A 233 12.10 1.78 -3.81
C SER A 233 12.30 2.87 -4.86
N GLU A 234 11.38 2.99 -5.81
CA GLU A 234 11.46 3.98 -6.90
C GLU A 234 11.13 5.38 -6.36
N VAL A 235 10.10 5.49 -5.51
CA VAL A 235 9.78 6.73 -4.78
C VAL A 235 10.96 7.17 -3.92
N TYR A 236 11.60 6.24 -3.21
CA TYR A 236 12.79 6.57 -2.41
C TYR A 236 13.94 7.08 -3.28
N ASN A 237 14.15 6.49 -4.45
CA ASN A 237 15.16 6.91 -5.42
C ASN A 237 14.80 8.20 -6.17
N LYS A 238 13.72 8.89 -5.77
CA LYS A 238 13.21 10.12 -6.38
C LYS A 238 12.79 9.94 -7.84
N GLU A 239 12.44 8.72 -8.23
CA GLU A 239 11.78 8.46 -9.50
C GLU A 239 10.35 9.02 -9.45
N TYR A 240 9.82 9.39 -10.62
CA TYR A 240 8.50 9.98 -10.71
C TYR A 240 7.41 8.96 -10.37
N ALA A 241 6.61 9.29 -9.38
CA ALA A 241 5.44 8.51 -9.00
C ALA A 241 4.26 9.45 -8.71
N ASN A 242 3.06 8.86 -8.70
CA ASN A 242 1.87 9.58 -8.32
C ASN A 242 0.95 8.76 -7.42
N ALA A 243 0.07 9.48 -6.73
CA ALA A 243 -0.93 8.89 -5.88
C ALA A 243 -2.22 9.71 -5.87
N ARG A 244 -3.30 9.05 -5.46
CA ARG A 244 -4.57 9.66 -5.10
C ARG A 244 -4.78 9.57 -3.61
N ILE A 245 -5.20 10.67 -3.00
CA ILE A 245 -5.70 10.71 -1.63
C ILE A 245 -7.23 10.78 -1.65
N CYS A 246 -7.86 9.80 -1.01
CA CYS A 246 -9.30 9.64 -1.01
C CYS A 246 -9.87 9.73 0.41
N GLY A 247 -11.07 10.29 0.54
CA GLY A 247 -11.75 10.46 1.84
C GLY A 247 -12.54 11.77 1.91
N SER A 248 -12.79 12.26 3.12
CA SER A 248 -13.54 13.50 3.31
C SER A 248 -12.85 14.71 2.68
N GLU A 249 -13.65 15.57 2.05
CA GLU A 249 -13.19 16.83 1.44
C GLU A 249 -12.39 17.71 2.40
N LYS A 250 -12.83 17.74 3.66
CA LYS A 250 -12.20 18.47 4.77
C LYS A 250 -10.69 18.22 4.85
N TRP A 251 -10.26 16.99 4.59
CA TRP A 251 -8.85 16.59 4.71
C TRP A 251 -8.18 16.29 3.38
N ARG A 252 -8.86 15.66 2.41
CA ARG A 252 -8.22 15.19 1.16
C ARG A 252 -7.60 16.33 0.36
N LYS A 253 -8.24 17.51 0.32
CA LYS A 253 -7.74 18.69 -0.41
C LYS A 253 -6.48 19.28 0.23
N PRO A 254 -6.50 19.71 1.51
CA PRO A 254 -5.30 20.26 2.14
C PRO A 254 -4.17 19.23 2.25
N LEU A 255 -4.48 17.98 2.61
CA LEU A 255 -3.46 16.93 2.65
C LEU A 255 -2.91 16.59 1.26
N GLY A 256 -3.74 16.59 0.22
CA GLY A 256 -3.28 16.42 -1.16
C GLY A 256 -2.22 17.45 -1.55
N LYS A 257 -2.39 18.72 -1.16
CA LYS A 257 -1.36 19.75 -1.36
C LYS A 257 -0.13 19.51 -0.50
N PHE A 258 -0.32 19.22 0.79
CA PHE A 258 0.75 18.94 1.75
C PHE A 258 1.63 17.75 1.33
N LEU A 259 1.07 16.74 0.66
CA LEU A 259 1.84 15.56 0.27
C LEU A 259 2.58 15.70 -1.07
N ARG A 260 2.34 16.76 -1.84
CA ARG A 260 2.98 16.94 -3.16
C ARG A 260 4.47 17.26 -3.04
N GLN A 261 5.27 16.55 -3.82
CA GLN A 261 6.69 16.78 -4.05
C GLN A 261 6.98 16.70 -5.55
N THR A 262 8.15 17.19 -5.98
CA THR A 262 8.52 17.21 -7.41
C THR A 262 8.50 15.83 -8.06
N HIS A 263 8.86 14.78 -7.32
CA HIS A 263 8.90 13.38 -7.77
C HIS A 263 7.73 12.54 -7.27
N PHE A 264 6.88 13.08 -6.39
CA PHE A 264 5.71 12.37 -5.84
C PHE A 264 4.49 13.29 -5.84
N ILE A 265 3.67 13.16 -6.89
CA ILE A 265 2.50 14.03 -7.07
C ILE A 265 1.25 13.36 -6.51
N VAL A 266 0.57 14.06 -5.59
CA VAL A 266 -0.69 13.59 -4.99
C VAL A 266 -1.86 14.43 -5.50
N TRP A 267 -2.89 13.77 -6.03
CA TRP A 267 -4.16 14.41 -6.38
C TRP A 267 -5.26 13.94 -5.44
N ASP A 268 -6.21 14.81 -5.12
CA ASP A 268 -7.38 14.39 -4.35
C ASP A 268 -8.37 13.63 -5.25
N ASN A 269 -9.12 12.72 -4.63
CA ASN A 269 -10.22 12.01 -5.24
C ASN A 269 -11.33 11.82 -4.19
N SER A 270 -12.60 11.96 -4.58
CA SER A 270 -13.72 11.69 -3.68
C SER A 270 -14.09 10.21 -3.62
N ASP A 271 -13.71 9.42 -4.62
CA ASP A 271 -14.08 8.01 -4.71
C ASP A 271 -13.13 7.13 -3.88
N LEU A 272 -13.44 6.99 -2.59
CA LEU A 272 -12.67 6.16 -1.68
C LEU A 272 -12.80 4.66 -1.99
N VAL A 273 -14.01 4.20 -2.24
CA VAL A 273 -14.35 2.78 -2.34
C VAL A 273 -13.62 2.15 -3.51
N THR A 274 -13.73 2.75 -4.69
CA THR A 274 -13.07 2.24 -5.91
C THR A 274 -11.57 2.08 -5.70
N HIS A 275 -10.94 3.08 -5.10
CA HIS A 275 -9.50 3.10 -4.87
C HIS A 275 -9.02 2.01 -3.88
N GLU A 276 -9.80 1.71 -2.85
CA GLU A 276 -9.49 0.63 -1.90
C GLU A 276 -9.73 -0.77 -2.51
N VAL A 277 -10.86 -0.94 -3.21
CA VAL A 277 -11.23 -2.20 -3.88
C VAL A 277 -10.20 -2.55 -4.95
N MET A 278 -9.87 -1.61 -5.84
CA MET A 278 -8.83 -1.80 -6.87
C MET A 278 -7.45 -2.08 -6.25
N GLY A 279 -7.14 -1.44 -5.11
CA GLY A 279 -5.92 -1.69 -4.34
C GLY A 279 -5.82 -3.13 -3.81
N GLY A 280 -6.96 -3.76 -3.49
CA GLY A 280 -7.04 -5.18 -3.16
C GLY A 280 -6.93 -6.09 -4.38
N LEU A 281 -7.75 -5.83 -5.40
CA LEU A 281 -7.84 -6.66 -6.61
C LEU A 281 -6.52 -6.72 -7.38
N LYS A 282 -5.75 -5.63 -7.46
CA LYS A 282 -4.47 -5.64 -8.19
C LYS A 282 -3.49 -6.68 -7.62
N ASN A 283 -3.56 -6.97 -6.32
CA ASN A 283 -2.71 -7.97 -5.69
C ASN A 283 -3.13 -9.40 -6.06
N VAL A 284 -4.43 -9.64 -6.27
CA VAL A 284 -4.98 -10.90 -6.80
C VAL A 284 -4.41 -11.16 -8.18
N TYR A 285 -4.67 -10.24 -9.11
CA TYR A 285 -4.31 -10.42 -10.51
C TYR A 285 -2.81 -10.35 -10.76
N ALA A 286 -2.03 -9.70 -9.88
CA ALA A 286 -0.57 -9.75 -9.94
C ALA A 286 -0.03 -11.18 -9.75
N ILE A 287 -0.66 -12.02 -8.91
CA ILE A 287 -0.22 -13.42 -8.76
C ILE A 287 -0.38 -14.16 -10.09
N GLY A 288 -1.56 -14.09 -10.70
CA GLY A 288 -1.78 -14.75 -11.99
C GLY A 288 -0.92 -14.16 -13.11
N ALA A 289 -0.63 -12.85 -13.10
CA ALA A 289 0.31 -12.25 -14.06
C ALA A 289 1.71 -12.89 -13.95
N GLY A 290 2.19 -13.14 -12.73
CA GLY A 290 3.45 -13.84 -12.52
C GLY A 290 3.46 -15.29 -13.02
N MET A 291 2.32 -15.99 -12.86
CA MET A 291 2.14 -17.34 -13.41
C MET A 291 2.18 -17.31 -14.94
N VAL A 292 1.36 -16.45 -15.57
CA VAL A 292 1.31 -16.28 -17.04
C VAL A 292 2.69 -15.90 -17.58
N ASP A 293 3.37 -14.94 -16.96
CA ASP A 293 4.71 -14.49 -17.35
C ASP A 293 5.70 -15.66 -17.40
N THR A 294 5.71 -16.52 -16.37
CA THR A 294 6.59 -17.69 -16.34
C THR A 294 6.19 -18.74 -17.37
N LEU A 295 4.92 -19.14 -17.40
CA LEU A 295 4.43 -20.25 -18.22
C LEU A 295 4.48 -19.94 -19.72
N THR A 296 4.41 -18.65 -20.08
CA THR A 296 4.47 -18.19 -21.48
C THR A 296 5.85 -17.67 -21.89
N LYS A 297 6.88 -17.90 -21.07
CA LYS A 297 8.26 -17.45 -21.32
C LYS A 297 8.33 -15.94 -21.60
N GLU A 298 7.69 -15.17 -20.73
CA GLU A 298 7.63 -13.71 -20.70
C GLU A 298 6.96 -13.06 -21.93
N SER A 299 6.10 -13.80 -22.64
CA SER A 299 5.32 -13.33 -23.80
C SER A 299 4.57 -12.03 -23.49
N ALA A 300 4.97 -10.95 -24.16
CA ALA A 300 4.31 -9.66 -24.05
C ALA A 300 2.84 -9.74 -24.48
N THR A 301 2.54 -10.50 -25.54
CA THR A 301 1.17 -10.70 -26.03
C THR A 301 0.30 -11.40 -25.00
N SER A 302 0.79 -12.49 -24.39
CA SER A 302 0.01 -13.24 -23.40
C SER A 302 -0.23 -12.42 -22.13
N LYS A 303 0.76 -11.62 -21.69
CA LYS A 303 0.60 -10.67 -20.59
C LYS A 303 -0.43 -9.59 -20.89
N SER A 304 -0.43 -9.05 -22.11
CA SER A 304 -1.41 -8.03 -22.52
C SER A 304 -2.83 -8.58 -22.59
N VAL A 305 -3.01 -9.81 -23.10
CA VAL A 305 -4.31 -10.49 -23.09
C VAL A 305 -4.78 -10.71 -21.66
N TYR A 306 -3.93 -11.29 -20.80
CA TYR A 306 -4.25 -11.47 -19.38
C TYR A 306 -4.61 -10.14 -18.70
N PHE A 307 -3.86 -9.07 -18.98
CA PHE A 307 -4.15 -7.73 -18.45
C PHE A 307 -5.55 -7.26 -18.85
N ALA A 308 -5.96 -7.41 -20.11
CA ALA A 308 -7.29 -7.01 -20.57
C ALA A 308 -8.41 -7.73 -19.80
N HIS A 309 -8.34 -9.06 -19.68
CA HIS A 309 -9.34 -9.85 -18.95
C HIS A 309 -9.34 -9.55 -17.44
N CYS A 310 -8.16 -9.39 -16.83
CA CYS A 310 -8.11 -9.00 -15.42
C CYS A 310 -8.76 -7.64 -15.20
N THR A 311 -8.51 -6.67 -16.08
CA THR A 311 -9.10 -5.35 -15.95
C THR A 311 -10.62 -5.36 -16.11
N SER A 312 -11.19 -6.20 -16.97
CA SER A 312 -12.65 -6.32 -17.07
C SER A 312 -13.26 -6.95 -15.83
N GLU A 313 -12.66 -8.00 -15.25
CA GLU A 313 -13.10 -8.56 -13.97
C GLU A 313 -12.98 -7.53 -12.84
N MET A 314 -11.89 -6.76 -12.81
CA MET A 314 -11.72 -5.68 -11.82
C MET A 314 -12.81 -4.62 -11.93
N ILE A 315 -13.16 -4.23 -13.16
CA ILE A 315 -14.23 -3.26 -13.44
C ILE A 315 -15.58 -3.81 -12.97
N PHE A 316 -15.89 -5.05 -13.32
CA PHE A 316 -17.12 -5.71 -12.92
C PHE A 316 -17.27 -5.81 -11.41
N ILE A 317 -16.24 -6.34 -10.72
CA ILE A 317 -16.25 -6.48 -9.26
C ILE A 317 -16.39 -5.11 -8.58
N THR A 318 -15.75 -4.07 -9.11
CA THR A 318 -15.85 -2.73 -8.55
C THR A 318 -17.28 -2.16 -8.70
N HIS A 319 -17.96 -2.39 -9.82
CA HIS A 319 -19.36 -1.95 -10.00
C HIS A 319 -20.38 -2.69 -9.11
N LEU A 320 -20.05 -3.91 -8.66
CA LEU A 320 -20.85 -4.59 -7.63
C LEU A 320 -20.77 -3.87 -6.29
N LEU A 321 -19.62 -3.28 -5.97
CA LEU A 321 -19.31 -2.68 -4.67
C LEU A 321 -19.53 -1.15 -4.64
N ALA A 322 -19.33 -0.45 -5.74
CA ALA A 322 -19.42 1.00 -5.85
C ALA A 322 -20.55 1.40 -6.81
N LYS A 323 -21.39 2.36 -6.39
CA LYS A 323 -22.57 2.79 -7.15
C LYS A 323 -22.21 3.47 -8.46
N GLU A 324 -21.30 4.44 -8.35
CA GLU A 324 -20.82 5.29 -9.43
C GLU A 324 -19.30 5.35 -9.30
N PRO A 325 -18.59 4.23 -9.57
CA PRO A 325 -17.15 4.24 -9.54
C PRO A 325 -16.65 5.30 -10.53
N GLU A 326 -15.56 6.00 -10.18
CA GLU A 326 -14.91 6.87 -11.17
C GLU A 326 -14.63 6.06 -12.43
N LYS A 327 -14.70 6.71 -13.60
CA LYS A 327 -14.40 6.05 -14.88
C LYS A 327 -13.08 5.31 -14.70
N LEU A 328 -13.15 3.98 -14.64
CA LEU A 328 -12.07 3.08 -14.22
C LEU A 328 -10.99 3.07 -15.30
N ALA A 329 -10.26 4.18 -15.37
CA ALA A 329 -9.41 4.59 -16.47
C ALA A 329 -8.10 5.17 -15.92
N GLY A 330 -7.08 5.21 -16.77
CA GLY A 330 -5.81 5.89 -16.50
C GLY A 330 -5.18 5.54 -15.14
N PRO A 331 -5.26 6.40 -14.10
CA PRO A 331 -4.53 6.21 -12.83
C PRO A 331 -4.79 4.89 -12.08
N LEU A 332 -6.03 4.39 -12.03
CA LEU A 332 -6.35 3.13 -11.34
C LEU A 332 -5.80 1.91 -12.09
N LEU A 333 -5.88 1.95 -13.43
CA LEU A 333 -5.29 0.92 -14.29
C LEU A 333 -3.76 1.02 -14.28
N ALA A 334 -3.17 2.20 -14.07
CA ALA A 334 -1.74 2.38 -13.98
C ALA A 334 -1.13 1.73 -12.72
N ASP A 335 -1.75 1.87 -11.54
CA ASP A 335 -1.29 1.14 -10.33
C ASP A 335 -1.41 -0.39 -10.54
N THR A 336 -2.46 -0.83 -11.23
CA THR A 336 -2.64 -2.24 -11.59
C THR A 336 -1.51 -2.70 -12.52
N TYR A 337 -1.30 -2.00 -13.64
CA TYR A 337 -0.27 -2.33 -14.63
C TYR A 337 1.12 -2.46 -14.00
N VAL A 338 1.56 -1.46 -13.23
CA VAL A 338 2.89 -1.51 -12.60
C VAL A 338 3.01 -2.66 -11.60
N THR A 339 1.92 -2.99 -10.89
CA THR A 339 1.90 -4.10 -9.90
C THR A 339 1.96 -5.47 -10.57
N LEU A 340 1.36 -5.61 -11.75
CA LEU A 340 1.40 -6.85 -12.54
C LEU A 340 2.79 -7.08 -13.15
N LEU A 341 3.54 -6.02 -13.47
CA LEU A 341 4.92 -6.12 -13.95
C LEU A 341 5.92 -6.47 -12.84
N LYS A 342 5.74 -5.88 -11.66
CA LYS A 342 6.73 -5.95 -10.57
C LYS A 342 6.06 -5.86 -9.22
N GLY A 343 6.43 -6.76 -8.32
CA GLY A 343 5.96 -6.74 -6.95
C GLY A 343 6.04 -8.10 -6.28
N ARG A 344 5.74 -8.14 -4.98
CA ARG A 344 5.78 -9.37 -4.19
C ARG A 344 4.77 -10.42 -4.67
N ASN A 345 3.59 -9.99 -5.10
CA ASN A 345 2.54 -10.90 -5.61
C ASN A 345 2.90 -11.49 -6.98
N ALA A 346 3.37 -10.67 -7.93
CA ALA A 346 3.86 -11.16 -9.23
C ALA A 346 5.06 -12.10 -9.08
N TRP A 347 6.03 -11.73 -8.24
CA TRP A 347 7.15 -12.61 -7.88
C TRP A 347 6.67 -13.94 -7.30
N TYR A 348 5.67 -13.93 -6.42
CA TYR A 348 5.12 -15.16 -5.84
C TYR A 348 4.52 -16.07 -6.91
N GLY A 349 3.70 -15.51 -7.82
CA GLY A 349 3.15 -16.25 -8.96
C GLY A 349 4.23 -16.85 -9.86
N GLN A 350 5.30 -16.09 -10.15
CA GLN A 350 6.44 -16.60 -10.92
C GLN A 350 7.12 -17.77 -10.23
N LYS A 351 7.35 -17.68 -8.92
CA LYS A 351 8.04 -18.72 -8.16
C LYS A 351 7.21 -19.99 -8.00
N LEU A 352 5.89 -19.87 -7.85
CA LEU A 352 4.98 -21.02 -7.90
C LEU A 352 5.04 -21.69 -9.27
N ALA A 353 4.94 -20.93 -10.36
CA ALA A 353 4.95 -21.47 -11.72
C ALA A 353 6.30 -22.11 -12.11
N LYS A 354 7.41 -21.71 -11.48
CA LYS A 354 8.73 -22.35 -11.65
C LYS A 354 8.92 -23.60 -10.79
N GLY A 355 7.98 -23.91 -9.90
CA GLY A 355 8.14 -24.97 -8.89
C GLY A 355 9.17 -24.66 -7.80
N GLU A 356 9.59 -23.39 -7.69
CA GLU A 356 10.58 -22.95 -6.68
C GLU A 356 9.93 -22.68 -5.32
N LEU A 357 8.63 -22.43 -5.28
CA LEU A 357 7.82 -22.35 -4.07
C LEU A 357 6.67 -23.35 -4.13
N SER A 358 6.29 -23.87 -2.96
CA SER A 358 5.09 -24.68 -2.77
C SER A 358 4.06 -23.91 -1.95
N LEU A 359 2.77 -24.12 -2.26
CA LEU A 359 1.65 -23.58 -1.48
C LEU A 359 1.64 -24.08 -0.02
N GLU A 360 2.34 -25.16 0.28
CA GLU A 360 2.53 -25.67 1.65
C GLU A 360 3.39 -24.75 2.53
N MET A 361 4.22 -23.91 1.92
CA MET A 361 5.06 -22.95 2.63
C MET A 361 4.25 -21.79 3.23
N GLY A 362 2.96 -21.71 2.88
CA GLY A 362 2.03 -20.70 3.32
C GLY A 362 2.28 -19.32 2.70
N ASP A 363 1.45 -18.37 3.07
CA ASP A 363 1.41 -17.06 2.41
C ASP A 363 2.34 -16.02 3.06
N SER A 364 3.12 -16.42 4.07
CA SER A 364 4.10 -15.57 4.75
C SER A 364 5.51 -16.07 4.46
N ILE A 365 6.11 -15.53 3.41
CA ILE A 365 7.40 -16.02 2.92
C ILE A 365 8.54 -15.36 3.71
N LYS A 366 9.44 -16.17 4.26
CA LYS A 366 10.63 -15.68 4.97
C LYS A 366 11.43 -14.74 4.07
N GLY A 367 11.77 -13.54 4.56
CA GLY A 367 12.48 -12.50 3.80
C GLY A 367 11.64 -11.68 2.81
N LYS A 368 10.37 -12.04 2.53
CA LYS A 368 9.46 -11.27 1.64
C LYS A 368 8.20 -10.76 2.35
N GLY A 369 7.78 -11.43 3.43
CA GLY A 369 6.58 -11.12 4.20
C GLY A 369 5.31 -11.72 3.62
N MET A 370 4.16 -11.23 4.08
CA MET A 370 2.83 -11.69 3.68
C MET A 370 2.55 -11.39 2.19
N ILE A 371 2.08 -12.40 1.46
CA ILE A 371 1.55 -12.32 0.10
C ILE A 371 0.05 -12.02 0.19
N GLN A 372 -0.27 -10.73 0.32
CA GLN A 372 -1.66 -10.27 0.52
C GLN A 372 -2.61 -10.66 -0.62
N GLY A 373 -2.08 -10.96 -1.82
CA GLY A 373 -2.88 -11.42 -2.96
C GLY A 373 -3.61 -12.73 -2.68
N VAL A 374 -3.04 -13.64 -1.89
CA VAL A 374 -3.71 -14.93 -1.56
C VAL A 374 -4.94 -14.69 -0.69
N SER A 375 -4.81 -13.87 0.36
CA SER A 375 -5.95 -13.49 1.22
C SER A 375 -7.01 -12.72 0.42
N ALA A 376 -6.60 -11.86 -0.51
CA ALA A 376 -7.52 -11.11 -1.37
C ALA A 376 -8.27 -12.03 -2.37
N VAL A 377 -7.59 -13.03 -2.96
CA VAL A 377 -8.23 -14.04 -3.82
C VAL A 377 -9.36 -14.72 -3.07
N LYS A 378 -9.08 -15.21 -1.85
CA LYS A 378 -10.08 -15.83 -0.98
C LYS A 378 -11.24 -14.88 -0.70
N ALA A 379 -10.94 -13.66 -0.25
CA ALA A 379 -11.96 -12.69 0.15
C ALA A 379 -12.91 -12.31 -1.00
N PHE A 380 -12.37 -11.97 -2.17
CA PHE A 380 -13.21 -11.61 -3.33
C PHE A 380 -13.98 -12.81 -3.87
N PHE A 381 -13.35 -13.98 -4.02
CA PHE A 381 -14.05 -15.15 -4.55
C PHE A 381 -15.18 -15.60 -3.63
N GLU A 382 -14.93 -15.77 -2.33
CA GLU A 382 -15.95 -16.22 -1.39
C GLU A 382 -17.13 -15.23 -1.28
N LEU A 383 -16.88 -13.92 -1.41
CA LEU A 383 -17.94 -12.91 -1.51
C LEU A 383 -18.77 -13.10 -2.79
N LEU A 384 -18.10 -13.16 -3.95
CA LEU A 384 -18.75 -13.22 -5.25
C LEU A 384 -19.45 -14.56 -5.50
N ASN A 385 -19.11 -15.60 -4.73
CA ASN A 385 -19.73 -16.91 -4.80
C ASN A 385 -20.96 -17.06 -3.87
N GLN A 386 -21.37 -16.00 -3.17
CA GLN A 386 -22.57 -16.04 -2.35
C GLN A 386 -23.83 -16.12 -3.23
N SER A 387 -24.71 -17.08 -2.96
CA SER A 387 -25.97 -17.25 -3.69
C SER A 387 -26.91 -16.06 -3.58
N SER A 388 -26.78 -15.26 -2.51
CA SER A 388 -27.53 -14.01 -2.35
C SER A 388 -27.16 -12.94 -3.37
N LEU A 389 -26.03 -13.11 -4.09
CA LEU A 389 -25.58 -12.21 -5.15
C LEU A 389 -25.87 -12.76 -6.55
N SER A 390 -26.55 -13.90 -6.67
CA SER A 390 -26.84 -14.50 -7.96
C SER A 390 -27.59 -13.53 -8.88
N LEU A 391 -27.11 -13.43 -10.11
CA LEU A 391 -27.71 -12.68 -11.20
C LEU A 391 -28.17 -13.62 -12.31
N GLN A 392 -29.02 -13.15 -13.21
CA GLN A 392 -29.34 -13.90 -14.41
C GLN A 392 -28.16 -13.85 -15.38
N HIS A 393 -27.70 -15.00 -15.86
CA HIS A 393 -26.68 -15.07 -16.90
C HIS A 393 -27.19 -14.35 -18.16
N PRO A 394 -26.43 -13.40 -18.72
CA PRO A 394 -26.86 -12.64 -19.90
C PRO A 394 -27.28 -13.51 -21.09
N GLU A 395 -26.59 -14.63 -21.28
CA GLU A 395 -26.81 -15.53 -22.42
C GLU A 395 -27.65 -16.78 -22.09
N GLU A 396 -27.51 -17.35 -20.90
CA GLU A 396 -28.14 -18.64 -20.56
C GLU A 396 -29.48 -18.49 -19.84
N GLY A 397 -29.81 -17.29 -19.34
CA GLY A 397 -31.03 -17.01 -18.57
C GLY A 397 -31.12 -17.75 -17.22
N LYS A 398 -30.05 -18.46 -16.80
CA LYS A 398 -29.97 -19.17 -15.52
C LYS A 398 -29.36 -18.29 -14.44
N PRO A 399 -29.76 -18.45 -13.16
CA PRO A 399 -29.06 -17.80 -12.05
C PRO A 399 -27.61 -18.28 -11.94
N VAL A 400 -26.66 -17.35 -11.97
CA VAL A 400 -25.23 -17.59 -11.75
C VAL A 400 -24.68 -16.64 -10.69
N THR A 401 -23.73 -17.08 -9.90
CA THR A 401 -23.03 -16.20 -8.96
C THR A 401 -22.05 -15.29 -9.72
N PRO A 402 -21.79 -14.05 -9.26
CA PRO A 402 -20.81 -13.17 -9.88
C PRO A 402 -19.42 -13.80 -10.09
N ALA A 403 -19.02 -14.73 -9.22
CA ALA A 403 -17.76 -15.46 -9.36
C ALA A 403 -17.66 -16.28 -10.67
N GLU A 404 -18.78 -16.71 -11.24
CA GLU A 404 -18.80 -17.45 -12.53
C GLU A 404 -18.48 -16.54 -13.71
N LEU A 405 -18.73 -15.24 -13.60
CA LEU A 405 -18.33 -14.25 -14.61
C LEU A 405 -16.89 -13.76 -14.44
N CYS A 406 -16.16 -14.27 -13.44
CA CYS A 406 -14.78 -13.93 -13.14
C CYS A 406 -13.88 -15.17 -13.24
N PRO A 407 -13.69 -15.75 -14.45
CA PRO A 407 -12.95 -16.99 -14.65
C PRO A 407 -11.51 -16.94 -14.14
N ILE A 408 -10.81 -15.80 -14.24
CA ILE A 408 -9.44 -15.67 -13.74
C ILE A 408 -9.43 -15.70 -12.21
N LEU A 409 -10.26 -14.90 -11.55
CA LEU A 409 -10.39 -14.95 -10.09
C LEU A 409 -10.76 -16.36 -9.60
N LYS A 410 -11.73 -17.01 -10.25
CA LYS A 410 -12.15 -18.38 -9.96
C LYS A 410 -11.00 -19.36 -10.10
N MET A 411 -10.22 -19.27 -11.18
CA MET A 411 -9.07 -20.14 -11.39
C MET A 411 -7.98 -19.91 -10.34
N LEU A 412 -7.67 -18.65 -10.02
CA LEU A 412 -6.72 -18.31 -8.96
C LEU A 412 -7.15 -18.85 -7.60
N TYR A 413 -8.46 -18.81 -7.29
CA TYR A 413 -9.00 -19.42 -6.07
C TYR A 413 -8.79 -20.95 -6.06
N ARG A 414 -9.06 -21.63 -7.18
CA ARG A 414 -8.89 -23.09 -7.29
C ARG A 414 -7.43 -23.53 -7.21
N ILE A 415 -6.50 -22.71 -7.70
CA ILE A 415 -5.06 -22.95 -7.58
C ILE A 415 -4.58 -22.68 -6.15
N LEU A 416 -4.86 -21.50 -5.61
CA LEU A 416 -4.21 -21.00 -4.38
C LEU A 416 -4.90 -21.48 -3.09
N ILE A 417 -6.23 -21.63 -3.11
CA ILE A 417 -7.03 -21.88 -1.90
C ILE A 417 -7.46 -23.33 -1.82
N THR A 418 -8.19 -23.85 -2.81
CA THR A 418 -8.66 -25.24 -2.79
C THR A 418 -7.60 -26.24 -3.28
N ARG A 419 -6.58 -25.74 -4.00
CA ARG A 419 -5.44 -26.52 -4.52
C ARG A 419 -5.89 -27.65 -5.45
N GLU A 420 -7.00 -27.44 -6.15
CA GLU A 420 -7.55 -28.38 -7.12
C GLU A 420 -6.74 -28.43 -8.41
N PHE A 421 -6.03 -27.34 -8.72
CA PHE A 421 -5.26 -27.21 -9.95
C PHE A 421 -3.85 -26.68 -9.70
N SER A 422 -2.98 -26.96 -10.67
CA SER A 422 -1.64 -26.37 -10.76
C SER A 422 -1.67 -25.03 -11.48
N CYS A 423 -0.52 -24.33 -11.50
CA CYS A 423 -0.41 -23.01 -12.11
C CYS A 423 -0.75 -23.00 -13.61
N GLU A 424 -0.57 -24.12 -14.32
CA GLU A 424 -0.88 -24.28 -15.74
C GLU A 424 -2.36 -23.97 -16.05
N ALA A 425 -3.26 -24.23 -15.11
CA ALA A 425 -4.69 -24.02 -15.28
C ALA A 425 -5.06 -22.53 -15.47
N VAL A 426 -4.20 -21.60 -15.08
CA VAL A 426 -4.38 -20.16 -15.41
C VAL A 426 -4.35 -19.94 -16.92
N LEU A 427 -3.54 -20.69 -17.68
CA LEU A 427 -3.53 -20.61 -19.15
C LEU A 427 -4.72 -21.32 -19.77
N GLU A 428 -5.24 -22.37 -19.13
CA GLU A 428 -6.46 -23.05 -19.56
C GLU A 428 -7.66 -22.11 -19.46
N ALA A 429 -7.78 -21.38 -18.34
CA ALA A 429 -8.83 -20.37 -18.19
C ALA A 429 -8.76 -19.25 -19.25
N LEU A 430 -7.55 -18.84 -19.66
CA LEU A 430 -7.37 -17.85 -20.73
C LEU A 430 -7.60 -18.40 -22.15
N ARG A 431 -7.59 -19.72 -22.32
CA ARG A 431 -7.76 -20.40 -23.61
C ARG A 431 -9.15 -21.00 -23.77
N ASP A 432 -10.02 -20.80 -22.79
CA ASP A 432 -11.41 -21.20 -22.86
C ASP A 432 -12.09 -20.41 -23.99
N GLU A 433 -12.51 -21.11 -25.05
CA GLU A 433 -13.17 -20.51 -26.21
C GLU A 433 -14.54 -19.92 -25.86
N THR A 434 -15.08 -20.26 -24.69
CA THR A 434 -16.35 -19.72 -24.15
C THR A 434 -16.14 -18.50 -23.25
N MET A 435 -14.89 -18.06 -23.05
CA MET A 435 -14.58 -16.88 -22.25
C MET A 435 -15.14 -15.61 -22.93
N ASN A 436 -15.97 -14.86 -22.20
CA ASN A 436 -16.56 -13.61 -22.69
C ASN A 436 -15.50 -12.61 -23.14
N ASP A 437 -15.86 -11.79 -24.13
CA ASP A 437 -15.04 -10.63 -24.50
C ASP A 437 -14.94 -9.70 -23.27
N PRO A 438 -13.75 -9.20 -22.89
CA PRO A 438 -13.61 -8.22 -21.81
C PRO A 438 -14.59 -7.05 -21.89
N ARG A 439 -14.97 -6.64 -23.11
CA ARG A 439 -15.95 -5.59 -23.37
C ARG A 439 -17.34 -5.95 -22.85
N GLU A 440 -17.80 -7.18 -23.05
CA GLU A 440 -19.14 -7.63 -22.63
C GLU A 440 -19.28 -7.57 -21.12
N LEU A 441 -18.24 -8.01 -20.39
CA LEU A 441 -18.22 -7.93 -18.93
C LEU A 441 -18.25 -6.48 -18.41
N ILE A 442 -17.60 -5.55 -19.12
CA ILE A 442 -17.66 -4.12 -18.83
C ILE A 442 -19.06 -3.55 -19.13
N GLU A 443 -19.71 -3.97 -20.22
CA GLU A 443 -21.08 -3.56 -20.55
C GLU A 443 -22.08 -4.06 -19.48
N ILE A 444 -21.94 -5.30 -19.01
CA ILE A 444 -22.70 -5.85 -17.87
C ILE A 444 -22.49 -4.97 -16.63
N ALA A 445 -21.24 -4.61 -16.31
CA ALA A 445 -20.91 -3.77 -15.17
C ALA A 445 -21.59 -2.37 -15.24
N HIS A 446 -21.59 -1.76 -16.42
CA HIS A 446 -22.17 -0.42 -16.65
C HIS A 446 -23.70 -0.40 -16.73
N SER A 447 -24.37 -1.55 -16.85
CA SER A 447 -25.83 -1.60 -16.79
C SER A 447 -26.41 -1.18 -15.43
N HIS A 448 -25.56 -1.06 -14.39
CA HIS A 448 -25.90 -0.74 -13.00
C HIS A 448 -26.96 -1.67 -12.36
N LEU A 449 -27.30 -2.80 -13.01
CA LEU A 449 -28.25 -3.78 -12.51
C LEU A 449 -27.79 -4.49 -11.23
N PHE A 450 -26.52 -4.35 -10.86
CA PHE A 450 -25.85 -5.21 -9.87
C PHE A 450 -25.18 -4.48 -8.70
N PHE A 451 -25.36 -3.16 -8.55
CA PHE A 451 -24.82 -2.43 -7.39
C PHE A 451 -25.47 -2.91 -6.09
N GLN A 452 -24.66 -3.30 -5.10
CA GLN A 452 -25.13 -3.82 -3.81
C GLN A 452 -24.45 -3.08 -2.64
N PRO A 453 -25.05 -2.01 -2.10
CA PRO A 453 -24.43 -1.19 -1.03
C PRO A 453 -24.15 -2.00 0.25
N LEU A 454 -24.95 -3.04 0.51
CA LEU A 454 -24.78 -3.95 1.64
C LEU A 454 -23.43 -4.66 1.63
N LEU A 455 -22.81 -4.86 0.46
CA LEU A 455 -21.50 -5.50 0.33
C LEU A 455 -20.35 -4.66 0.88
N LEU A 456 -20.58 -3.39 1.21
CA LEU A 456 -19.65 -2.53 1.95
C LEU A 456 -20.14 -2.22 3.36
N GLY A 457 -21.20 -2.88 3.82
CA GLY A 457 -21.86 -2.58 5.08
C GLY A 457 -22.55 -1.22 5.12
N GLN A 458 -22.85 -0.62 3.96
CA GLN A 458 -23.66 0.59 3.88
C GLN A 458 -25.14 0.24 4.04
N LYS A 459 -25.91 1.12 4.68
CA LYS A 459 -27.37 0.95 4.74
C LYS A 459 -27.96 1.21 3.34
N PRO A 460 -28.98 0.43 2.92
CA PRO A 460 -29.59 0.56 1.60
C PRO A 460 -30.29 1.91 1.41
#